data_AF-A0A381XK96-F1
#
_entry.id   AF-A0A381XK96-F1
#
_cell.length_a   1.000
_cell.length_b   1.000
_cell.length_c   1.000
_cell.angle_alpha   90.00
_cell.angle_beta   90.00
_cell.angle_gamma   90.00
#
_symmetry.space_group_name_H-M   'P 1'
#
loop_
_entity.id
_entity.type
_entity.pdbx_description
1 polymer ?
#
loop_
_entity_poly.entity_id
_entity_poly.type
_entity_poly.pdbx_seq_one_letter_code
_entity_poly.pdbx_strand_id
1 'polypeptide(L)'
;MTPKGARTIAEELGNNSYIGKISFSGFGENLLNPQFVSIIKEFRFNCPQATIECNTNGDKLDEDYIHALYRAGLDLLYINLYDGIEQMEHFESMLTNIREDQYKFRMHWGDFEKHGLILNNRSGVMDWIGIEDSDIESLKGKPCHYPFYKMFVDWNGDVLFCSNDWGKEHVVGNLMQSTLHEVWFSKPMNKIRKRLMKGDRSHSPCNKCSVDGSLFGKPSFDLIKDYYDK
;
A
#
# COMPACT_ATOMS: atom_id res chain seq x y z
N MET A 1 1.63 14.47 0.98
CA MET A 1 0.22 14.84 0.73
C MET A 1 -0.22 15.87 1.75
N THR A 2 -1.03 16.84 1.34
CA THR A 2 -1.64 17.85 2.24
C THR A 2 -3.06 17.43 2.65
N PRO A 3 -3.67 18.00 3.71
CA PRO A 3 -5.07 17.75 4.05
C PRO A 3 -6.04 18.06 2.91
N LYS A 4 -5.78 19.10 2.10
CA LYS A 4 -6.59 19.42 0.92
C LYS A 4 -6.54 18.28 -0.12
N GLY A 5 -5.35 17.74 -0.39
CA GLY A 5 -5.21 16.60 -1.30
C GLY A 5 -5.88 15.34 -0.74
N ALA A 6 -5.73 15.08 0.56
CA ALA A 6 -6.40 13.97 1.24
C ALA A 6 -7.92 14.09 1.13
N ARG A 7 -8.49 15.26 1.41
CA ARG A 7 -9.91 15.56 1.26
C ARG A 7 -10.42 15.28 -0.16
N THR A 8 -9.68 15.75 -1.17
CA THR A 8 -10.04 15.55 -2.59
C THR A 8 -10.20 14.06 -2.90
N ILE A 9 -9.26 13.22 -2.43
CA ILE A 9 -9.32 11.76 -2.65
C ILE A 9 -10.40 11.11 -1.78
N ALA A 10 -10.55 11.54 -0.52
CA ALA A 10 -11.48 10.98 0.43
C ALA A 10 -12.95 11.25 0.05
N GLU A 11 -13.25 12.43 -0.48
CA GLU A 11 -14.58 12.77 -1.02
C GLU A 11 -14.95 11.86 -2.20
N GLU A 12 -14.01 11.64 -3.15
CA GLU A 12 -14.22 10.71 -4.26
C GLU A 12 -14.47 9.27 -3.78
N LEU A 13 -13.72 8.79 -2.80
CA LEU A 13 -13.94 7.46 -2.19
C LEU A 13 -15.31 7.38 -1.50
N GLY A 14 -15.67 8.42 -0.73
CA GLY A 14 -16.95 8.53 -0.04
C GLY A 14 -18.14 8.54 -0.99
N ASN A 15 -18.06 9.30 -2.09
CA ASN A 15 -19.07 9.34 -3.16
C ASN A 15 -19.28 7.97 -3.82
N ASN A 16 -18.25 7.11 -3.81
CA ASN A 16 -18.31 5.73 -4.31
C ASN A 16 -18.60 4.71 -3.20
N SER A 17 -18.98 5.15 -2.00
CA SER A 17 -19.29 4.29 -0.85
C SER A 17 -18.17 3.28 -0.54
N TYR A 18 -16.91 3.73 -0.63
CA TYR A 18 -15.77 2.84 -0.40
C TYR A 18 -15.71 2.38 1.06
N ILE A 19 -15.84 1.07 1.25
CA ILE A 19 -15.74 0.38 2.56
C ILE A 19 -14.46 -0.45 2.69
N GLY A 20 -13.54 -0.30 1.73
CA GLY A 20 -12.30 -1.07 1.70
C GLY A 20 -11.27 -0.54 2.70
N LYS A 21 -10.01 -0.89 2.42
CA LYS A 21 -8.87 -0.50 3.24
C LYS A 21 -8.17 0.73 2.68
N ILE A 22 -7.85 1.68 3.54
CA ILE A 22 -7.00 2.85 3.27
C ILE A 22 -5.75 2.67 4.13
N SER A 23 -4.61 2.40 3.48
CA SER A 23 -3.34 2.16 4.16
C SER A 23 -2.37 3.30 3.89
N PHE A 24 -2.01 4.04 4.94
CA PHE A 24 -0.90 4.99 4.89
C PHE A 24 0.42 4.23 4.97
N SER A 25 1.15 4.26 3.85
CA SER A 25 2.49 3.70 3.68
C SER A 25 3.09 4.31 2.41
N GLY A 26 4.32 3.95 2.08
CA GLY A 26 4.92 4.34 0.80
C GLY A 26 6.43 4.26 0.88
N PHE A 27 7.10 5.14 0.13
CA PHE A 27 8.55 5.21 0.04
C PHE A 27 9.17 6.10 1.13
N GLY A 28 8.51 6.27 2.28
CA GLY A 28 8.97 7.12 3.37
C GLY A 28 8.14 6.95 4.64
N GLU A 29 8.45 7.75 5.66
CA GLU A 29 7.80 7.71 6.97
C GLU A 29 6.66 8.74 7.06
N ASN A 30 5.42 8.27 7.12
CA ASN A 30 4.25 9.14 7.12
C ASN A 30 4.12 9.98 8.40
N LEU A 31 4.65 9.53 9.54
CA LEU A 31 4.59 10.27 10.80
C LEU A 31 5.42 11.55 10.77
N LEU A 32 6.37 11.69 9.83
CA LEU A 32 7.14 12.92 9.62
C LEU A 32 6.35 14.02 8.92
N ASN A 33 5.17 13.72 8.37
CA ASN A 33 4.29 14.76 7.85
C ASN A 33 3.58 15.46 9.01
N PRO A 34 3.83 16.76 9.27
CA PRO A 34 3.23 17.46 10.40
C PRO A 34 1.69 17.58 10.30
N GLN A 35 1.13 17.31 9.12
CA GLN A 35 -0.31 17.33 8.87
C GLN A 35 -0.95 15.93 8.87
N PHE A 36 -0.20 14.88 9.25
CA PHE A 36 -0.66 13.49 9.14
C PHE A 36 -1.95 13.19 9.91
N VAL A 37 -2.06 13.67 11.16
CA VAL A 37 -3.30 13.57 11.96
C VAL A 37 -4.49 14.21 11.24
N SER A 38 -4.27 15.34 10.56
CA SER A 38 -5.34 15.99 9.79
C SER A 38 -5.72 15.20 8.54
N ILE A 39 -4.75 14.55 7.89
CA ILE A 39 -4.99 13.66 6.75
C ILE A 39 -5.87 12.48 7.16
N ILE A 40 -5.58 11.83 8.29
CA ILE A 40 -6.42 10.73 8.81
C ILE A 40 -7.86 11.20 9.03
N LYS A 41 -8.05 12.40 9.62
CA LYS A 41 -9.39 12.97 9.85
C LYS A 41 -10.17 13.14 8.56
N GLU A 42 -9.55 13.61 7.49
CA GLU A 42 -10.22 13.77 6.18
C GLU A 42 -10.72 12.44 5.64
N PHE A 43 -9.91 11.38 5.73
CA PHE A 43 -10.33 10.05 5.30
C PHE A 43 -11.41 9.46 6.20
N ARG A 44 -11.30 9.55 7.53
CA ARG A 44 -12.34 9.05 8.44
C ARG A 44 -13.67 9.77 8.25
N PHE A 45 -13.65 11.09 8.08
CA PHE A 45 -14.85 11.89 7.89
C PHE A 45 -15.65 11.46 6.64
N ASN A 46 -14.96 11.27 5.51
CA ASN A 46 -15.62 10.94 4.25
C ASN A 46 -15.83 9.42 4.04
N CYS A 47 -15.03 8.58 4.69
CA CYS A 47 -15.08 7.12 4.56
C CYS A 47 -15.30 6.46 5.93
N PRO A 48 -16.45 6.67 6.59
CA PRO A 48 -16.66 6.25 7.98
C PRO A 48 -16.62 4.73 8.18
N GLN A 49 -16.90 3.95 7.13
CA GLN A 49 -16.93 2.48 7.15
C GLN A 49 -15.63 1.84 6.63
N ALA A 50 -14.69 2.63 6.12
CA ALA A 50 -13.41 2.10 5.65
C ALA A 50 -12.50 1.74 6.84
N THR A 51 -11.65 0.75 6.65
CA THR A 51 -10.54 0.47 7.57
C THR A 51 -9.38 1.40 7.26
N ILE A 52 -8.94 2.18 8.24
CA ILE A 52 -7.82 3.11 8.12
C ILE A 52 -6.63 2.58 8.91
N GLU A 53 -5.55 2.26 8.22
CA GLU A 53 -4.34 1.72 8.83
C GLU A 53 -3.08 2.50 8.43
N CYS A 54 -2.03 2.35 9.22
CA CYS A 54 -0.75 3.01 9.02
C CYS A 54 0.42 2.05 9.28
N ASN A 55 1.47 2.11 8.47
CA ASN A 55 2.74 1.41 8.73
C ASN A 55 3.82 2.44 9.02
N THR A 56 4.52 2.30 10.15
CA THR A 56 5.55 3.26 10.60
C THR A 56 6.77 2.53 11.14
N ASN A 57 7.93 3.19 11.09
CA ASN A 57 9.13 2.76 11.84
C ASN A 57 9.04 3.07 13.35
N GLY A 58 8.11 3.93 13.75
CA GLY A 58 7.85 4.25 15.15
C GLY A 58 8.70 5.39 15.74
N ASP A 59 9.69 5.94 15.03
CA ASP A 59 10.64 6.94 15.58
C ASP A 59 9.97 8.22 16.12
N LYS A 60 8.78 8.55 15.59
CA LYS A 60 8.00 9.73 15.97
C LYS A 60 6.88 9.43 16.96
N LEU A 61 6.73 8.18 17.39
CA LEU A 61 5.69 7.81 18.31
C LEU A 61 6.05 8.26 19.73
N ASP A 62 5.05 8.84 20.37
CA ASP A 62 4.91 8.99 21.81
C ASP A 62 3.43 8.73 22.16
N GLU A 63 3.11 8.61 23.45
CA GLU A 63 1.74 8.30 23.91
C GLU A 63 0.72 9.33 23.40
N ASP A 64 1.05 10.63 23.45
CA ASP A 64 0.17 11.72 23.01
C ASP A 64 -0.13 11.65 21.51
N TYR A 65 0.89 11.34 20.71
CA TYR A 65 0.77 11.26 19.26
C TYR A 65 -0.01 10.01 18.86
N ILE A 66 0.23 8.87 19.50
CA ILE A 66 -0.58 7.65 19.34
C ILE A 66 -2.05 7.96 19.60
N HIS A 67 -2.37 8.61 20.73
CA HIS A 67 -3.74 9.02 21.03
C HIS A 67 -4.31 10.03 20.02
N ALA A 68 -3.49 10.92 19.47
CA ALA A 68 -3.92 11.83 18.41
C ALA A 68 -4.29 11.08 17.11
N LEU A 69 -3.55 10.03 16.74
CA LEU A 69 -3.83 9.20 15.57
C LEU A 69 -5.17 8.44 15.72
N TYR A 70 -5.40 7.78 16.86
CA TYR A 70 -6.66 7.07 17.10
C TYR A 70 -7.85 8.03 17.21
N ARG A 71 -7.70 9.18 17.89
CA ARG A 71 -8.76 10.21 17.93
C ARG A 71 -9.08 10.78 16.55
N ALA A 72 -8.12 10.79 15.62
CA ALA A 72 -8.35 11.18 14.24
C ALA A 72 -9.11 10.13 13.42
N GLY A 73 -9.19 8.89 13.90
CA GLY A 73 -9.93 7.80 13.27
C GLY A 73 -9.06 6.70 12.66
N LEU A 74 -7.80 6.56 13.06
CA LEU A 74 -6.99 5.38 12.75
C LEU A 74 -7.61 4.14 13.42
N ASP A 75 -7.69 3.02 12.71
CA ASP A 75 -8.13 1.74 13.26
C ASP A 75 -6.97 0.86 13.71
N LEU A 76 -5.90 0.82 12.89
CA LEU A 76 -4.80 -0.14 13.06
C LEU A 76 -3.43 0.51 12.82
N LEU A 77 -2.55 0.38 13.81
CA LEU A 77 -1.16 0.83 13.75
C LEU A 77 -0.21 -0.37 13.58
N TYR A 78 0.50 -0.42 12.46
CA TYR A 78 1.59 -1.36 12.24
C TYR A 78 2.93 -0.69 12.54
N ILE A 79 3.68 -1.26 13.49
CA ILE A 79 5.00 -0.77 13.88
C ILE A 79 6.03 -1.75 13.35
N ASN A 80 6.85 -1.29 12.41
CA ASN A 80 7.97 -2.04 11.86
C ASN A 80 9.13 -1.96 12.84
N LEU A 81 9.55 -3.10 13.33
CA LEU A 81 10.68 -3.22 14.22
C LEU A 81 11.88 -3.68 13.37
N TYR A 82 13.02 -3.00 13.46
CA TYR A 82 14.23 -3.26 12.65
C TYR A 82 15.44 -3.74 13.44
N ASP A 83 15.55 -3.36 14.71
CA ASP A 83 16.80 -3.50 15.49
C ASP A 83 16.81 -4.74 16.37
N GLY A 84 15.64 -5.19 16.84
CA GLY A 84 15.54 -6.39 17.66
C GLY A 84 14.31 -6.42 18.57
N ILE A 85 14.19 -7.53 19.31
CA ILE A 85 13.03 -7.81 20.19
C ILE A 85 12.90 -6.77 21.31
N GLU A 86 13.99 -6.14 21.72
CA GLU A 86 14.02 -5.07 22.73
C GLU A 86 13.20 -3.84 22.35
N GLN A 87 12.93 -3.62 21.05
CA GLN A 87 12.04 -2.54 20.61
C GLN A 87 10.60 -2.76 21.06
N MET A 88 10.18 -4.00 21.30
CA MET A 88 8.81 -4.31 21.73
C MET A 88 8.50 -3.67 23.08
N GLU A 89 9.37 -3.82 24.08
CA GLU A 89 9.17 -3.23 25.41
C GLU A 89 9.04 -1.71 25.34
N HIS A 90 9.86 -1.07 24.50
CA HIS A 90 9.80 0.37 24.27
C HIS A 90 8.43 0.81 23.73
N PHE A 91 7.94 0.17 22.66
CA PHE A 91 6.65 0.53 22.07
C PHE A 91 5.45 0.13 22.93
N GLU A 92 5.53 -1.00 23.64
CA GLU A 92 4.48 -1.44 24.58
C GLU A 92 4.27 -0.42 25.69
N SER A 93 5.35 0.21 26.19
CA SER A 93 5.25 1.27 27.21
C SER A 93 4.43 2.49 26.75
N MET A 94 4.37 2.75 25.44
CA MET A 94 3.61 3.86 24.85
C MET A 94 2.19 3.45 24.40
N LEU A 95 1.89 2.15 24.36
CA LEU A 95 0.62 1.58 23.87
C LEU A 95 -0.30 1.11 25.01
N THR A 96 0.03 1.42 26.27
CA THR A 96 -0.67 0.93 27.48
C THR A 96 -2.18 1.14 27.49
N ASN A 97 -2.67 2.21 26.82
CA ASN A 97 -4.08 2.56 26.73
C ASN A 97 -4.72 2.23 25.37
N ILE A 98 -4.04 1.43 24.54
CA ILE A 98 -4.49 1.00 23.22
C ILE A 98 -4.84 -0.48 23.27
N ARG A 99 -5.95 -0.88 22.66
CA ARG A 99 -6.34 -2.30 22.64
C ARG A 99 -5.40 -3.10 21.75
N GLU A 100 -5.10 -4.34 22.13
CA GLU A 100 -4.20 -5.24 21.40
C GLU A 100 -4.65 -5.52 19.94
N ASP A 101 -5.96 -5.45 19.65
CA ASP A 101 -6.49 -5.61 18.29
C ASP A 101 -6.22 -4.40 17.38
N GLN A 102 -5.78 -3.27 17.94
CA GLN A 102 -5.56 -2.01 17.23
C GLN A 102 -4.10 -1.75 16.86
N TYR A 103 -3.14 -2.59 17.26
CA TYR A 103 -1.76 -2.48 16.81
C TYR A 103 -1.14 -3.84 16.51
N LYS A 104 -0.11 -3.84 15.66
CA LYS A 104 0.66 -5.03 15.32
C LYS A 104 2.13 -4.71 15.13
N PHE A 105 2.99 -5.46 15.80
CA PHE A 105 4.42 -5.45 15.54
C PHE A 105 4.75 -6.26 14.28
N ARG A 106 5.65 -5.74 13.45
CA ARG A 106 6.19 -6.42 12.28
C ARG A 106 7.70 -6.51 12.42
N MET A 107 8.20 -7.73 12.63
CA MET A 107 9.61 -7.98 12.92
C MET A 107 10.39 -8.07 11.61
N HIS A 108 11.27 -7.10 11.34
CA HIS A 108 12.17 -7.08 10.17
C HIS A 108 13.57 -7.60 10.52
N TRP A 109 13.64 -8.62 11.37
CA TRP A 109 14.85 -9.37 11.68
C TRP A 109 14.51 -10.85 11.81
N GLY A 110 15.55 -11.69 11.86
CA GLY A 110 15.39 -13.13 12.04
C GLY A 110 14.80 -13.80 10.80
N ASP A 111 13.92 -14.77 11.03
CA ASP A 111 13.28 -15.55 9.97
C ASP A 111 12.03 -14.82 9.47
N PHE A 112 12.21 -14.03 8.41
CA PHE A 112 11.15 -13.18 7.84
C PHE A 112 9.88 -13.97 7.50
N GLU A 113 10.01 -15.18 6.96
CA GLU A 113 8.86 -16.02 6.60
C GLU A 113 8.07 -16.44 7.83
N LYS A 114 8.75 -16.85 8.91
CA LYS A 114 8.10 -17.13 10.20
C LYS A 114 7.41 -15.91 10.80
N HIS A 115 7.91 -14.72 10.48
CA HIS A 115 7.30 -13.44 10.88
C HIS A 115 6.25 -12.91 9.88
N GLY A 116 5.90 -13.70 8.85
CA GLY A 116 4.89 -13.36 7.86
C GLY A 116 5.30 -12.25 6.89
N LEU A 117 6.60 -11.98 6.76
CA LEU A 117 7.16 -11.02 5.82
C LEU A 117 7.72 -11.73 4.59
N ILE A 118 7.13 -11.42 3.43
CA ILE A 118 7.64 -11.87 2.13
C ILE A 118 8.46 -10.71 1.53
N LEU A 119 9.78 -10.85 1.57
CA LEU A 119 10.68 -9.91 0.91
C LEU A 119 10.54 -10.03 -0.61
N ASN A 120 10.71 -8.91 -1.30
CA ASN A 120 10.71 -8.86 -2.76
C ASN A 120 11.66 -7.78 -3.25
N ASN A 121 12.13 -7.90 -4.49
CA ASN A 121 13.20 -7.06 -5.03
C ASN A 121 12.75 -5.66 -5.45
N ARG A 122 11.53 -5.25 -5.09
CA ARG A 122 10.96 -3.95 -5.46
C ARG A 122 11.07 -3.69 -6.96
N SER A 123 10.81 -4.74 -7.74
CA SER A 123 10.92 -4.76 -9.20
C SER A 123 12.34 -4.46 -9.73
N GLY A 124 13.33 -5.04 -9.05
CA GLY A 124 14.75 -4.96 -9.43
C GLY A 124 15.50 -3.76 -8.87
N VAL A 125 14.89 -3.00 -7.94
CA VAL A 125 15.58 -1.91 -7.23
C VAL A 125 16.43 -2.44 -6.07
N MET A 126 16.06 -3.57 -5.48
CA MET A 126 16.85 -4.25 -4.43
C MET A 126 17.53 -5.50 -5.01
N ASP A 127 18.85 -5.46 -5.16
CA ASP A 127 19.70 -6.51 -5.73
C ASP A 127 20.40 -7.38 -4.67
N TRP A 128 20.40 -6.94 -3.41
CA TRP A 128 21.12 -7.57 -2.30
C TRP A 128 20.30 -8.59 -1.49
N ILE A 129 19.03 -8.80 -1.84
CA ILE A 129 18.08 -9.60 -1.04
C ILE A 129 18.04 -11.10 -1.41
N GLY A 130 19.07 -11.61 -2.07
CA GLY A 130 19.18 -13.04 -2.39
C GLY A 130 18.13 -13.57 -3.36
N ILE A 131 17.50 -12.70 -4.15
CA ILE A 131 16.56 -13.10 -5.20
C ILE A 131 17.36 -13.41 -6.47
N GLU A 132 17.16 -14.62 -6.99
CA GLU A 132 17.83 -15.10 -8.18
C GLU A 132 17.02 -14.81 -9.45
N ASP A 133 17.69 -14.85 -10.60
CA ASP A 133 17.00 -14.76 -11.89
C ASP A 133 15.97 -15.90 -12.07
N SER A 134 16.24 -17.07 -11.49
CA SER A 134 15.34 -18.24 -11.48
C SER A 134 13.98 -17.93 -10.84
N ASP A 135 13.97 -17.12 -9.78
CA ASP A 135 12.74 -16.67 -9.11
C ASP A 135 11.89 -15.82 -10.05
N ILE A 136 12.52 -14.90 -10.78
CA ILE A 136 11.84 -14.01 -11.74
C ILE A 136 11.33 -14.82 -12.95
N GLU A 137 12.13 -15.74 -13.47
CA GLU A 137 11.75 -16.62 -14.58
C GLU A 137 10.53 -17.48 -14.24
N SER A 138 10.45 -17.99 -13.00
CA SER A 138 9.33 -18.81 -12.52
C SER A 138 7.96 -18.10 -12.56
N LEU A 139 7.98 -16.77 -12.65
CA LEU A 139 6.78 -15.93 -12.70
C LEU A 139 6.31 -15.62 -14.11
N LYS A 140 7.11 -15.90 -15.15
CA LYS A 140 6.70 -15.71 -16.54
C LYS A 140 5.49 -16.59 -16.87
N GLY A 141 4.50 -16.01 -17.55
CA GLY A 141 3.25 -16.70 -17.85
C GLY A 141 2.26 -16.74 -16.69
N LYS A 142 2.65 -16.38 -15.46
CA LYS A 142 1.72 -16.23 -14.34
C LYS A 142 1.07 -14.85 -14.33
N PRO A 143 -0.26 -14.76 -14.16
CA PRO A 143 -0.93 -13.47 -14.03
C PRO A 143 -0.50 -12.73 -12.76
N CYS A 144 -0.75 -11.42 -12.73
CA CYS A 144 -0.52 -10.58 -11.56
C CYS A 144 -1.80 -9.82 -11.23
N HIS A 145 -2.36 -10.07 -10.04
CA HIS A 145 -3.62 -9.47 -9.60
C HIS A 145 -3.42 -8.10 -8.93
N TYR A 146 -2.19 -7.70 -8.56
CA TYR A 146 -1.93 -6.44 -7.83
C TYR A 146 -2.63 -5.21 -8.43
N PRO A 147 -2.54 -4.95 -9.74
CA PRO A 147 -3.17 -3.76 -10.33
C PRO A 147 -4.70 -3.83 -10.36
N PHE A 148 -5.32 -4.94 -9.97
CA PHE A 148 -6.76 -5.17 -10.06
C PHE A 148 -7.50 -4.96 -8.74
N TYR A 149 -6.79 -4.91 -7.61
CA TYR A 149 -7.40 -4.71 -6.29
C TYR A 149 -6.73 -3.62 -5.45
N LYS A 150 -5.62 -3.04 -5.93
CA LYS A 150 -4.84 -2.05 -5.20
C LYS A 150 -4.50 -0.85 -6.08
N MET A 151 -4.78 0.35 -5.57
CA MET A 151 -4.30 1.61 -6.13
C MET A 151 -3.20 2.14 -5.21
N PHE A 152 -2.07 2.56 -5.78
CA PHE A 152 -1.00 3.24 -5.04
C PHE A 152 -0.96 4.70 -5.44
N VAL A 153 -1.16 5.59 -4.47
CA VAL A 153 -1.18 7.05 -4.67
C VAL A 153 0.02 7.66 -3.95
N ASP A 154 0.88 8.35 -4.70
CA ASP A 154 2.05 9.04 -4.16
C ASP A 154 1.65 10.38 -3.52
N TRP A 155 2.59 11.00 -2.80
CA TRP A 155 2.34 12.17 -1.95
C TRP A 155 1.80 13.40 -2.70
N ASN A 156 2.03 13.49 -4.01
CA ASN A 156 1.61 14.56 -4.92
C ASN A 156 0.32 14.21 -5.70
N GLY A 157 -0.28 13.04 -5.45
CA GLY A 157 -1.48 12.56 -6.10
C GLY A 157 -1.24 11.69 -7.34
N ASP A 158 0.02 11.50 -7.77
CA ASP A 158 0.34 10.58 -8.86
C ASP A 158 -0.05 9.15 -8.48
N VAL A 159 -0.66 8.44 -9.41
CA VAL A 159 -1.04 7.04 -9.24
C VAL A 159 -0.06 6.18 -10.00
N LEU A 160 0.69 5.34 -9.29
CA LEU A 160 1.52 4.31 -9.92
C LEU A 160 0.67 3.08 -10.21
N PHE A 161 1.02 2.36 -11.28
CA PHE A 161 0.24 1.16 -11.63
C PHE A 161 0.36 0.04 -10.57
N CYS A 162 1.43 0.03 -9.77
CA CYS A 162 1.73 -0.98 -8.77
C CYS A 162 2.56 -0.41 -7.62
N SER A 163 2.30 -0.85 -6.38
CA SER A 163 3.08 -0.47 -5.21
C SER A 163 4.53 -1.00 -5.21
N ASN A 164 4.86 -1.92 -6.12
CA ASN A 164 6.22 -2.44 -6.31
C ASN A 164 6.99 -1.70 -7.42
N ASP A 165 6.38 -0.73 -8.10
CA ASP A 165 7.07 0.16 -9.05
C ASP A 165 7.82 1.26 -8.30
N TRP A 166 8.84 0.88 -7.53
CA TRP A 166 9.64 1.81 -6.72
C TRP A 166 10.43 2.81 -7.58
N GLY A 167 10.76 2.42 -8.81
CA GLY A 167 11.37 3.30 -9.81
C GLY A 167 10.43 4.37 -10.35
N LYS A 168 9.12 4.30 -10.03
CA LYS A 168 8.06 5.18 -10.53
C LYS A 168 8.02 5.25 -12.06
N GLU A 169 8.28 4.12 -12.71
CA GLU A 169 8.41 4.05 -14.17
C GLU A 169 7.08 4.31 -14.89
N HIS A 170 5.94 3.92 -14.28
CA HIS A 170 4.62 4.07 -14.91
C HIS A 170 3.61 4.74 -13.97
N VAL A 171 3.52 6.07 -14.11
CA VAL A 171 2.40 6.86 -13.61
C VAL A 171 1.20 6.69 -14.56
N VAL A 172 0.04 6.29 -14.01
CA VAL A 172 -1.19 6.00 -14.79
C VAL A 172 -2.27 7.08 -14.69
N GLY A 173 -2.02 8.12 -13.90
CA GLY A 173 -2.91 9.27 -13.70
C GLY A 173 -2.55 10.06 -12.44
N ASN A 174 -3.30 11.14 -12.15
CA ASN A 174 -3.12 11.95 -10.95
C ASN A 174 -4.48 12.34 -10.35
N LEU A 175 -4.71 12.02 -9.07
CA LEU A 175 -6.00 12.24 -8.40
C LEU A 175 -6.28 13.69 -8.00
N MET A 176 -5.31 14.60 -8.18
CA MET A 176 -5.55 16.04 -8.05
C MET A 176 -6.12 16.65 -9.35
N GLN A 177 -6.13 15.87 -10.44
CA GLN A 177 -6.50 16.34 -11.78
C GLN A 177 -7.62 15.51 -12.42
N SER A 178 -7.84 14.28 -11.95
CA SER A 178 -8.80 13.34 -12.53
C SER A 178 -9.50 12.55 -11.43
N THR A 179 -10.70 12.05 -11.73
CA THR A 179 -11.50 11.24 -10.80
C THR A 179 -10.86 9.88 -10.56
N LEU A 180 -11.24 9.22 -9.46
CA LEU A 180 -10.81 7.84 -9.18
C LEU A 180 -11.13 6.89 -10.34
N HIS A 181 -12.33 7.02 -10.92
CA HIS A 181 -12.78 6.17 -12.01
C HIS A 181 -11.95 6.37 -13.28
N GLU A 182 -11.67 7.62 -13.67
CA GLU A 182 -10.85 7.93 -14.84
C GLU A 182 -9.42 7.39 -14.71
N VAL A 183 -8.81 7.51 -13.52
CA VAL A 183 -7.47 6.97 -13.29
C VAL A 183 -7.48 5.45 -13.22
N TRP A 184 -8.47 4.85 -12.54
CA TRP A 184 -8.57 3.40 -12.41
C TRP A 184 -8.82 2.69 -13.74
N PHE A 185 -9.59 3.29 -14.65
CA PHE A 185 -9.85 2.78 -15.99
C PHE A 185 -9.08 3.53 -17.08
N SER A 186 -7.97 4.19 -16.73
CA SER A 186 -7.17 4.94 -17.68
C SER A 186 -6.59 4.03 -18.77
N LYS A 187 -6.35 4.60 -19.96
CA LYS A 187 -5.69 3.90 -21.06
C LYS A 187 -4.36 3.23 -20.65
N PRO A 188 -3.43 3.89 -19.92
CA PRO A 188 -2.19 3.24 -19.50
C PRO A 188 -2.44 2.08 -18.52
N MET A 189 -3.33 2.24 -17.53
CA MET A 189 -3.67 1.15 -16.60
C MET A 189 -4.28 -0.05 -17.33
N ASN A 190 -5.24 0.19 -18.23
CA ASN A 190 -5.88 -0.88 -19.02
C ASN A 190 -4.86 -1.62 -19.89
N LYS A 191 -3.90 -0.92 -20.51
CA LYS A 191 -2.84 -1.53 -21.32
C LYS A 191 -1.97 -2.47 -20.48
N ILE A 192 -1.58 -2.05 -19.27
CA ILE A 192 -0.77 -2.86 -18.36
C ILE A 192 -1.57 -4.08 -17.87
N ARG A 193 -2.81 -3.87 -17.41
CA ARG A 193 -3.68 -4.96 -16.94
C ARG A 193 -3.90 -6.03 -18.01
N LYS A 194 -4.22 -5.67 -19.25
CA LYS A 194 -4.43 -6.63 -20.35
C LYS A 194 -3.21 -7.53 -20.63
N ARG A 195 -1.99 -7.02 -20.41
CA ARG A 195 -0.76 -7.80 -20.53
C ARG A 195 -0.57 -8.73 -19.34
N LEU A 196 -0.69 -8.19 -18.13
CA LEU A 196 -0.53 -8.96 -16.89
C LEU A 196 -1.62 -10.03 -16.71
N MET A 197 -2.82 -9.86 -17.28
CA MET A 197 -3.86 -10.91 -17.34
C MET A 197 -3.41 -12.15 -18.09
N LYS A 198 -2.56 -11.98 -19.11
CA LYS A 198 -2.02 -13.06 -19.93
C LYS A 198 -0.70 -13.61 -19.38
N GLY A 199 -0.27 -13.14 -18.20
CA GLY A 199 1.03 -13.44 -17.63
C GLY A 199 2.22 -12.84 -18.41
N ASP A 200 1.96 -11.87 -19.29
CA ASP A 200 3.02 -11.15 -19.99
C ASP A 200 3.69 -10.13 -19.05
N ARG A 201 4.77 -10.59 -18.41
CA ARG A 201 5.63 -9.80 -17.53
C ARG A 201 6.86 -9.23 -18.25
N SER A 202 6.96 -9.33 -19.58
CA SER A 202 8.20 -9.02 -20.33
C SER A 202 8.64 -7.55 -20.33
N HIS A 203 7.87 -6.62 -19.77
CA HIS A 203 8.18 -5.19 -19.79
C HIS A 203 8.53 -4.69 -18.39
N SER A 204 9.36 -3.66 -18.35
CA SER A 204 9.73 -2.95 -17.12
C SER A 204 8.51 -2.34 -16.43
N PRO A 205 8.44 -2.36 -15.09
CA PRO A 205 9.40 -2.98 -14.16
C PRO A 205 9.09 -4.46 -13.88
N CYS A 206 8.00 -5.00 -14.44
CA CYS A 206 7.54 -6.37 -14.19
C CYS A 206 8.52 -7.46 -14.66
N ASN A 207 9.37 -7.16 -15.65
CA ASN A 207 10.38 -8.09 -16.17
C ASN A 207 11.50 -8.39 -15.18
N LYS A 208 11.61 -7.59 -14.12
CA LYS A 208 12.56 -7.78 -13.02
C LYS A 208 11.86 -8.08 -11.70
N CYS A 209 10.54 -8.25 -11.69
CA CYS A 209 9.76 -8.32 -10.47
C CYS A 209 9.67 -9.75 -9.93
N SER A 210 10.08 -9.94 -8.68
CA SER A 210 10.05 -11.23 -7.98
C SER A 210 8.72 -11.53 -7.28
N VAL A 211 7.69 -10.69 -7.46
CA VAL A 211 6.42 -10.83 -6.74
C VAL A 211 5.49 -11.82 -7.45
N ASP A 212 5.10 -12.90 -6.75
CA ASP A 212 3.94 -13.70 -7.15
C ASP A 212 2.65 -12.92 -6.85
N GLY A 213 2.18 -12.21 -7.86
CA GLY A 213 0.98 -11.38 -7.78
C GLY A 213 -0.32 -12.18 -7.82
N SER A 214 -0.27 -13.52 -7.84
CA SER A 214 -1.46 -14.36 -7.88
C SER A 214 -1.98 -14.76 -6.49
N LEU A 215 -1.19 -14.53 -5.43
CA LEU A 215 -1.49 -14.93 -4.05
C LEU A 215 -2.80 -14.31 -3.50
N PHE A 216 -3.12 -13.08 -3.90
CA PHE A 216 -4.29 -12.35 -3.44
C PHE A 216 -5.05 -11.72 -4.61
N GLY A 217 -6.26 -11.21 -4.35
CA GLY A 217 -6.96 -10.34 -5.29
C GLY A 217 -7.62 -11.03 -6.48
N LYS A 218 -7.69 -12.37 -6.51
CA LYS A 218 -8.34 -13.10 -7.60
C LYS A 218 -9.81 -12.67 -7.83
N PRO A 219 -10.66 -12.45 -6.81
CA PRO A 219 -12.02 -11.95 -7.04
C PRO A 219 -12.07 -10.61 -7.78
N SER A 220 -11.21 -9.66 -7.44
CA SER A 220 -11.13 -8.36 -8.13
C SER A 220 -10.55 -8.49 -9.54
N PHE A 221 -9.58 -9.38 -9.72
CA PHE A 221 -9.04 -9.73 -11.04
C PHE A 221 -10.12 -10.25 -11.97
N ASP A 222 -10.92 -11.22 -11.52
CA ASP A 222 -12.01 -11.81 -12.31
C ASP A 222 -13.07 -10.74 -12.64
N LEU A 223 -13.44 -9.89 -11.67
CA LEU A 223 -14.41 -8.80 -11.88
C LEU A 223 -14.00 -7.83 -12.98
N ILE A 224 -12.74 -7.37 -12.96
CA ILE A 224 -12.22 -6.41 -13.95
C ILE A 224 -11.97 -7.09 -15.29
N LYS A 225 -11.59 -8.37 -15.30
CA LYS A 225 -11.50 -9.16 -16.53
C LYS A 225 -12.86 -9.24 -17.22
N ASP A 226 -13.91 -9.61 -16.48
CA ASP A 226 -15.27 -9.68 -17.00
C ASP A 226 -15.78 -8.32 -17.50
N TYR A 227 -15.32 -7.22 -16.88
CA TYR A 227 -15.62 -5.87 -17.35
C TYR A 227 -14.95 -5.55 -18.71
N TYR A 228 -13.76 -6.07 -18.98
CA TYR A 228 -13.08 -5.85 -20.27
C TYR A 228 -13.55 -6.76 -21.40
N ASP A 229 -14.12 -7.92 -21.06
CA ASP A 229 -14.62 -8.90 -22.02
C ASP A 229 -16.07 -8.58 -22.49
N LYS A 230 -16.74 -7.62 -21.84
CA LYS A 230 -18.04 -7.03 -22.27
C LYS A 230 -17.84 -5.89 -23.25
#